data_AF-A0A1E8PXD8-F1
#
_entry.id   AF-A0A1E8PXD8-F1
#
_cell.length_a   1.000
_cell.length_b   1.000
_cell.length_c   1.000
_cell.angle_alpha   90.00
_cell.angle_beta   90.00
_cell.angle_gamma   90.00
#
_symmetry.space_group_name_H-M   'P 1'
#
loop_
_entity.id
_entity.type
_entity.pdbx_description
1 polymer ?
#
loop_
_entity_poly.entity_id
_entity_poly.type
_entity_poly.pdbx_seq_one_letter_code
_entity_poly.pdbx_strand_id
1 'polypeptide(L)'
;MQPYELTGLQLTDLMTVGSRIHFETHFASLIEVNPTMAGVAVDLRHADGDAFPVYLAAAGSRDSFDHIVELRFTLDDARDRRSYERELLEAQRRADDERRQVELLAGTLRRSLVPSALCPPAGLEASAYFHAASTADVGGDLVKSRDVVYDVVV
;
A
#
# COMPACT_ATOMS: atom_id res chain seq x y z
N MET A 1 -15.29 -1.12 -27.82
CA MET A 1 -15.55 0.13 -28.57
C MET A 1 -14.44 0.27 -29.59
N GLN A 2 -14.77 0.28 -30.88
CA GLN A 2 -13.81 0.43 -31.97
C GLN A 2 -13.50 1.92 -32.21
N PRO A 3 -12.31 2.30 -32.68
CA PRO A 3 -11.92 3.71 -32.81
C PRO A 3 -12.85 4.56 -33.70
N TYR A 4 -13.45 3.95 -34.74
CA TYR A 4 -14.37 4.66 -35.64
C TYR A 4 -15.70 5.02 -34.96
N GLU A 5 -16.12 4.30 -33.92
CA GLU A 5 -17.39 4.53 -33.21
C GLU A 5 -17.36 5.83 -32.40
N LEU A 6 -16.16 6.35 -32.13
CA LEU A 6 -15.94 7.60 -31.41
C LEU A 6 -15.88 8.82 -32.33
N THR A 7 -15.79 8.61 -33.65
CA THR A 7 -15.64 9.71 -34.61
C THR A 7 -16.94 10.50 -34.71
N GLY A 8 -16.88 11.80 -34.45
CA GLY A 8 -18.04 12.71 -34.51
C GLY A 8 -18.84 12.83 -33.21
N LEU A 9 -18.50 12.07 -32.17
CA LEU A 9 -19.05 12.26 -30.82
C LEU A 9 -18.32 13.38 -30.09
N GLN A 10 -19.04 14.10 -29.21
CA GLN A 10 -18.40 15.01 -28.28
C GLN A 10 -17.76 14.21 -27.15
N LEU A 11 -16.57 14.62 -26.70
CA LEU A 11 -15.89 13.97 -25.57
C LEU A 11 -16.78 13.94 -24.31
N THR A 12 -17.56 15.01 -24.08
CA THR A 12 -18.48 15.11 -22.94
C THR A 12 -19.65 14.14 -22.98
N ASP A 13 -19.99 13.59 -24.16
CA ASP A 13 -21.02 12.55 -24.28
C ASP A 13 -20.52 11.18 -23.79
N LEU A 14 -19.19 11.01 -23.70
CA LEU A 14 -18.57 9.82 -23.13
C LEU A 14 -18.48 9.89 -21.60
N MET A 15 -18.74 11.05 -20.99
CA MET A 15 -18.65 11.25 -19.54
C MET A 15 -19.93 10.81 -18.83
N THR A 16 -19.81 10.50 -17.54
CA THR A 16 -20.98 10.45 -16.65
C THR A 16 -21.63 11.84 -16.54
N VAL A 17 -22.90 11.91 -16.17
CA VAL A 17 -23.62 13.19 -16.02
C VAL A 17 -22.90 14.14 -15.07
N GLY A 18 -22.43 13.64 -13.92
CA GLY A 18 -21.71 14.45 -12.94
C GLY A 18 -20.39 14.99 -13.49
N SER A 19 -19.59 14.14 -14.13
CA SER A 19 -18.31 14.55 -14.73
C SER A 19 -18.50 15.52 -15.89
N ARG A 20 -19.54 15.33 -16.72
CA ARG A 20 -19.89 16.24 -17.81
C ARG A 20 -20.18 17.65 -17.29
N ILE A 21 -21.08 17.77 -16.31
CA ILE A 21 -21.44 19.09 -15.75
C ILE A 21 -20.21 19.78 -15.17
N HIS A 22 -19.40 19.05 -14.40
CA HIS A 22 -18.17 19.60 -13.84
C HIS A 22 -17.19 20.07 -14.92
N PHE A 23 -16.98 19.25 -15.96
CA PHE A 23 -16.10 19.58 -17.06
C PHE A 23 -16.56 20.82 -17.84
N GLU A 24 -17.83 20.86 -18.24
CA GLU A 24 -18.40 21.98 -19.00
C GLU A 24 -18.32 23.29 -18.21
N THR A 25 -18.53 23.24 -16.89
CA THR A 25 -18.56 24.45 -16.06
C THR A 25 -17.18 24.94 -15.60
N HIS A 26 -16.22 24.04 -15.37
CA HIS A 26 -14.92 24.39 -14.78
C HIS A 26 -13.75 24.35 -15.77
N PHE A 27 -13.80 23.49 -16.80
CA PHE A 27 -12.64 23.21 -17.63
C PHE A 27 -12.83 23.59 -19.09
N ALA A 28 -14.03 23.47 -19.66
CA ALA A 28 -14.29 23.85 -21.04
C ALA A 28 -13.94 25.34 -21.29
N SER A 29 -14.36 26.24 -20.39
CA SER A 29 -14.04 27.66 -20.46
C SER A 29 -12.54 27.95 -20.30
N LEU A 30 -11.84 27.18 -19.46
CA LEU A 30 -10.38 27.33 -19.31
C LEU A 30 -9.66 26.93 -20.60
N ILE A 31 -10.11 25.87 -21.27
CA ILE A 31 -9.54 25.39 -22.54
C ILE A 31 -9.76 26.42 -23.65
N GLU A 32 -10.91 27.11 -23.68
CA GLU A 32 -11.19 28.18 -24.65
C GLU A 32 -10.21 29.36 -24.53
N VAL A 33 -9.74 29.67 -23.31
CA VAL A 33 -8.78 30.75 -23.05
C VAL A 33 -7.33 30.26 -23.20
N ASN A 34 -7.02 29.09 -22.65
CA ASN A 34 -5.72 28.45 -22.74
C ASN A 34 -5.93 26.97 -23.06
N PRO A 35 -5.60 26.50 -24.28
CA PRO A 35 -5.88 25.13 -24.74
C PRO A 35 -4.92 24.10 -24.13
N THR A 36 -4.50 24.31 -22.88
CA THR A 36 -3.64 23.41 -22.13
C THR A 36 -4.25 23.20 -20.75
N MET A 37 -4.47 21.94 -20.39
CA MET A 37 -5.06 21.56 -19.11
C MET A 37 -4.27 20.40 -18.53
N ALA A 38 -3.83 20.56 -17.27
CA ALA A 38 -3.24 19.47 -16.50
C ALA A 38 -4.25 18.32 -16.32
N GLY A 39 -3.76 17.11 -16.05
CA GLY A 39 -4.63 15.95 -15.86
C GLY A 39 -5.65 16.17 -14.74
N VAL A 40 -6.94 16.09 -15.07
CA VAL A 40 -8.06 16.16 -14.12
C VAL A 40 -8.81 14.82 -14.09
N ALA A 41 -9.31 14.45 -12.91
CA ALA A 41 -10.10 13.24 -12.77
C ALA A 41 -11.52 13.44 -13.31
N VAL A 42 -11.95 12.56 -14.21
CA VAL A 42 -13.33 12.47 -14.73
C VAL A 42 -13.75 11.00 -14.81
N ASP A 43 -15.05 10.75 -14.75
CA ASP A 43 -15.60 9.41 -14.97
C ASP A 43 -16.17 9.31 -16.39
N LEU A 44 -15.71 8.32 -17.15
CA LEU A 44 -16.24 7.96 -18.46
C LEU A 44 -17.18 6.76 -18.37
N ARG A 45 -18.02 6.58 -19.38
CA ARG A 45 -18.92 5.44 -19.52
C ARG A 45 -18.31 4.42 -20.49
N HIS A 46 -18.21 3.17 -20.06
CA HIS A 46 -17.97 2.05 -20.95
C HIS A 46 -19.16 1.84 -21.90
N ALA A 47 -18.95 1.07 -22.96
CA ALA A 47 -19.99 0.75 -23.93
C ALA A 47 -21.18 -0.03 -23.31
N ASP A 48 -20.94 -0.74 -22.22
CA ASP A 48 -21.95 -1.44 -21.41
C ASP A 48 -22.72 -0.52 -20.44
N GLY A 49 -22.27 0.73 -20.28
CA GLY A 49 -22.89 1.75 -19.46
C GLY A 49 -22.24 1.98 -18.09
N ASP A 50 -21.28 1.13 -17.69
CA ASP A 50 -20.58 1.25 -16.40
C ASP A 50 -19.60 2.43 -16.40
N ALA A 51 -19.48 3.10 -15.25
CA ALA A 51 -18.57 4.22 -15.08
C ALA A 51 -17.15 3.76 -14.72
N PHE A 52 -16.13 4.38 -15.30
CA PHE A 52 -14.73 4.16 -14.93
C PHE A 52 -13.94 5.47 -14.86
N PRO A 53 -13.07 5.65 -13.85
CA PRO A 53 -12.33 6.88 -13.65
C PRO A 53 -11.14 6.95 -14.61
N VAL A 54 -10.88 8.14 -15.15
CA VAL A 54 -9.73 8.45 -15.99
C VAL A 54 -9.13 9.80 -15.63
N TYR A 55 -7.83 9.95 -15.85
CA TYR A 55 -7.19 11.27 -15.92
C TYR A 55 -7.29 11.81 -17.34
N LEU A 56 -7.97 12.95 -17.48
CA LEU A 56 -8.12 13.67 -18.74
C LEU A 56 -7.15 14.86 -18.76
N ALA A 57 -6.24 14.90 -19.71
CA ALA A 57 -5.41 16.07 -20.00
C ALA A 57 -5.77 16.63 -21.39
N ALA A 58 -5.56 17.93 -21.58
CA ALA A 58 -5.78 18.59 -22.87
C ALA A 58 -4.54 19.36 -23.32
N ALA A 59 -4.23 19.28 -24.60
CA ALA A 59 -3.21 20.09 -25.26
C ALA A 59 -3.70 20.47 -26.65
N GLY A 60 -3.64 21.76 -26.98
CA GLY A 60 -4.07 22.29 -28.25
C GLY A 60 -3.15 23.39 -28.75
N SER A 61 -3.38 23.78 -29.99
CA SER A 61 -2.61 24.81 -30.69
C SER A 61 -3.51 25.90 -31.22
N ARG A 62 -2.96 27.10 -31.34
CA ARG A 62 -3.63 28.27 -31.93
C ARG A 62 -2.97 28.69 -33.23
N ASP A 63 -3.77 29.26 -34.14
CA ASP A 63 -3.27 29.88 -35.36
C ASP A 63 -2.78 31.32 -35.12
N SER A 64 -2.39 31.99 -36.21
CA SER A 64 -1.97 33.40 -36.20
C SER A 64 -3.10 34.39 -35.87
N PHE A 65 -4.36 33.95 -35.88
CA PHE A 65 -5.54 34.74 -35.57
C PHE A 65 -6.12 34.41 -34.18
N ASP A 66 -5.35 33.68 -33.34
CA ASP A 66 -5.70 33.26 -31.99
C ASP A 66 -6.87 32.25 -31.90
N HIS A 67 -7.23 31.59 -33.01
CA HIS A 67 -8.23 30.52 -33.00
C HIS A 67 -7.59 29.18 -32.63
N ILE A 68 -8.29 28.39 -31.81
CA ILE A 68 -7.89 27.00 -31.55
C ILE A 68 -8.11 26.19 -32.82
N VAL A 69 -7.03 25.64 -33.39
CA VAL A 69 -7.06 24.83 -34.62
C VAL A 69 -6.93 23.34 -34.37
N GLU A 70 -6.39 22.97 -33.22
CA GLU A 70 -6.27 21.59 -32.77
C GLU A 70 -6.51 21.53 -31.27
N LEU A 71 -7.27 20.53 -30.83
CA LEU A 71 -7.39 20.16 -29.44
C LEU A 71 -7.26 18.66 -29.30
N ARG A 72 -6.26 18.22 -28.53
CA ARG A 72 -5.99 16.82 -28.26
C ARG A 72 -6.26 16.53 -26.80
N PHE A 73 -7.00 15.45 -26.57
CA PHE A 73 -7.24 14.93 -25.24
C PHE A 73 -6.45 13.64 -25.05
N THR A 74 -5.82 13.53 -23.89
CA THR A 74 -5.13 12.31 -23.45
C THR A 74 -5.90 11.74 -22.27
N LEU A 75 -6.18 10.44 -22.32
CA LEU A 75 -6.94 9.70 -21.32
C LEU A 75 -6.02 8.64 -20.72
N ASP A 76 -5.82 8.67 -19.41
CA ASP A 76 -5.07 7.66 -18.66
C ASP A 76 -6.00 6.94 -17.67
N ASP A 77 -5.88 5.62 -17.58
CA ASP A 77 -6.74 4.81 -16.70
C ASP A 77 -6.41 5.10 -15.23
N ALA A 78 -7.36 5.67 -14.49
CA ALA A 78 -7.13 6.00 -13.08
C ALA A 78 -7.47 4.83 -12.13
N ARG A 79 -7.86 3.66 -12.64
CA ARG A 79 -8.19 2.47 -11.82
C ARG A 79 -6.96 1.86 -11.16
N ASP A 80 -5.77 2.04 -11.73
CA ASP A 80 -4.51 1.44 -11.25
C ASP A 80 -4.08 1.91 -9.85
N ARG A 81 -4.67 2.99 -9.31
CA ARG A 81 -4.38 3.43 -7.94
C ARG A 81 -5.06 2.58 -6.86
N ARG A 82 -6.25 2.02 -7.14
CA ARG A 82 -7.08 1.31 -6.13
C ARG A 82 -6.73 -0.17 -5.98
N SER A 83 -6.33 -0.83 -7.07
CA SER A 83 -5.83 -2.22 -7.03
C SER A 83 -4.55 -2.29 -6.23
N TYR A 84 -3.61 -1.38 -6.50
CA TYR A 84 -2.33 -1.31 -5.80
C TYR A 84 -2.49 -1.08 -4.29
N GLU A 85 -3.31 -0.12 -3.88
CA GLU A 85 -3.55 0.13 -2.44
C GLU A 85 -4.21 -1.05 -1.74
N ARG A 86 -5.13 -1.74 -2.43
CA ARG A 86 -5.78 -2.93 -1.88
C ARG A 86 -4.81 -4.10 -1.75
N GLU A 87 -4.03 -4.38 -2.79
CA GLU A 87 -3.02 -5.43 -2.76
C GLU A 87 -1.93 -5.15 -1.72
N LEU A 88 -1.53 -3.88 -1.56
CA LEU A 88 -0.58 -3.46 -0.54
C LEU A 88 -1.14 -3.64 0.88
N LEU A 89 -2.40 -3.26 1.11
CA LEU A 89 -3.09 -3.47 2.40
C LEU A 89 -3.25 -4.96 2.71
N GLU A 90 -3.60 -5.79 1.72
CA GLU A 90 -3.70 -7.23 1.88
C GLU A 90 -2.33 -7.88 2.14
N ALA A 91 -1.27 -7.41 1.48
CA ALA A 91 0.10 -7.86 1.73
C ALA A 91 0.58 -7.46 3.14
N GLN A 92 0.28 -6.24 3.60
CA GLN A 92 0.64 -5.78 4.93
C GLN A 92 -0.07 -6.60 6.02
N ARG A 93 -1.37 -6.86 5.85
CA ARG A 93 -2.15 -7.71 6.78
C ARG A 93 -1.58 -9.12 6.89
N ARG A 94 -1.23 -9.75 5.75
CA ARG A 94 -0.58 -11.07 5.74
C ARG A 94 0.74 -11.06 6.51
N ALA A 95 1.59 -10.07 6.28
CA ALA A 95 2.86 -9.94 7.00
C ALA A 95 2.67 -9.76 8.51
N ASP A 96 1.66 -8.99 8.93
CA ASP A 96 1.35 -8.76 10.35
C ASP A 96 0.74 -10.00 11.02
N ASP A 97 -0.05 -10.80 10.29
CA ASP A 97 -0.57 -12.09 10.78
C ASP A 97 0.56 -13.10 10.96
N GLU A 98 1.47 -13.23 9.98
CA GLU A 98 2.64 -14.11 10.06
C GLU A 98 3.56 -13.73 11.22
N ARG A 99 3.84 -12.43 11.41
CA ARG A 99 4.63 -11.94 12.56
C ARG A 99 4.00 -12.31 13.89
N ARG A 100 2.69 -12.08 14.05
CA ARG A 100 1.97 -12.46 15.27
C ARG A 100 2.05 -13.96 15.54
N GLN A 101 1.94 -14.79 14.51
CA GLN A 101 2.03 -16.24 14.66
C GLN A 101 3.44 -16.67 15.11
N VAL A 102 4.50 -16.07 14.57
CA VAL A 102 5.88 -16.33 15.00
C VAL A 102 6.08 -15.91 16.45
N GLU A 103 5.60 -14.75 16.86
CA GLU A 103 5.71 -14.25 18.25
C GLU A 103 4.97 -15.15 19.25
N LEU A 104 3.76 -15.61 18.91
CA LEU A 104 2.99 -16.55 19.74
C LEU A 104 3.72 -17.88 19.91
N LEU A 105 4.29 -18.41 18.82
CA LEU A 105 5.05 -19.65 18.85
C LEU A 105 6.34 -19.49 19.68
N ALA A 106 7.10 -18.43 19.44
CA ALA A 106 8.33 -18.13 20.18
C ALA A 106 8.07 -17.95 21.68
N GLY A 107 7.02 -17.21 22.04
CA GLY A 107 6.61 -17.03 23.43
C GLY A 107 6.17 -18.34 24.10
N THR A 108 5.50 -19.23 23.36
CA THR A 108 5.08 -20.53 23.87
C THR A 108 6.27 -21.46 24.09
N LEU A 109 7.19 -21.52 23.13
CA LEU A 109 8.43 -22.29 23.27
C LEU A 109 9.26 -21.80 24.46
N ARG A 110 9.44 -20.48 24.61
CA ARG A 110 10.18 -19.90 25.74
C ARG A 110 9.62 -20.33 27.09
N ARG A 111 8.30 -20.34 27.27
CA ARG A 111 7.66 -20.77 28.53
C ARG A 111 7.86 -22.27 28.80
N SER A 112 7.92 -23.09 27.75
CA SER A 112 8.13 -24.54 27.89
C SER A 112 9.59 -24.93 28.13
N LEU A 113 10.55 -24.05 27.86
CA LEU A 113 11.99 -24.35 27.94
C LEU A 113 12.59 -24.14 29.35
N VAL A 114 11.82 -23.61 30.32
CA VAL A 114 12.28 -23.51 31.72
C VAL A 114 11.94 -24.81 32.46
N PRO A 115 12.93 -25.54 32.99
CA PRO A 115 12.67 -26.77 33.75
C PRO A 115 11.81 -26.46 34.98
N SER A 116 10.71 -27.20 35.15
CA SER A 116 9.75 -27.00 36.26
C SER A 116 10.29 -27.41 37.63
N ALA A 117 11.45 -28.06 37.70
CA ALA A 117 12.17 -28.32 38.94
C ALA A 117 13.67 -28.37 38.68
N LEU A 118 14.43 -27.58 39.45
CA LEU A 118 15.87 -27.71 39.53
C LEU A 118 16.18 -28.69 40.67
N CYS A 119 16.92 -29.77 40.37
CA CYS A 119 17.38 -30.72 41.37
C CYS A 119 18.90 -30.55 41.55
N PRO A 120 19.36 -29.53 42.28
CA PRO A 120 20.78 -29.36 42.51
C PRO A 120 21.33 -30.49 43.40
N PRO A 121 22.57 -30.94 43.17
CA PRO A 121 23.26 -31.84 44.08
C PRO A 121 23.53 -31.16 45.44
N ALA A 122 23.68 -31.95 46.50
CA ALA A 122 23.81 -31.46 47.87
C ALA A 122 24.96 -30.43 48.01
N GLY A 123 24.64 -29.27 48.59
CA GLY A 123 25.59 -28.15 48.77
C GLY A 123 25.62 -27.13 47.63
N LEU A 124 24.77 -27.25 46.60
CA LEU A 124 24.65 -26.28 45.51
C LEU A 124 23.23 -25.69 45.42
N GLU A 125 23.16 -24.41 45.07
CA GLU A 125 21.93 -23.70 44.73
C GLU A 125 21.87 -23.53 43.20
N ALA A 126 20.74 -23.86 42.58
CA ALA A 126 20.57 -23.75 41.13
C ALA A 126 19.53 -22.68 40.80
N SER A 127 19.84 -21.81 39.84
CA SER A 127 18.90 -20.86 39.26
C SER A 127 18.91 -20.99 37.74
N ALA A 128 17.73 -21.00 37.11
CA ALA A 128 17.58 -21.09 35.66
C ALA A 128 17.29 -19.71 35.08
N TYR A 129 18.24 -19.17 34.29
CA TYR A 129 18.05 -17.93 33.55
C TYR A 129 17.96 -18.24 32.06
N PHE A 130 16.83 -17.89 31.43
CA PHE A 130 16.69 -17.92 29.97
C PHE A 130 17.13 -16.58 29.38
N HIS A 131 18.29 -16.55 28.73
CA HIS A 131 18.73 -15.40 27.94
C HIS A 131 18.30 -15.56 26.48
N ALA A 132 17.31 -14.77 26.07
CA ALA A 132 16.94 -14.60 24.67
C ALA A 132 17.70 -13.38 24.11
N ALA A 133 18.28 -13.49 22.91
CA ALA A 133 18.88 -12.36 22.22
C ALA A 133 17.82 -11.35 21.68
N SER A 134 16.56 -11.78 21.58
CA SER A 134 15.40 -10.98 21.14
C SER A 134 14.09 -11.63 21.63
N THR A 135 12.98 -10.88 21.67
CA THR A 135 11.64 -11.42 21.97
C THR A 135 11.14 -12.45 20.95
N ALA A 136 11.69 -12.44 19.74
CA ALA A 136 11.35 -13.35 18.64
C ALA A 136 12.35 -14.52 18.48
N ASP A 137 13.44 -14.53 19.25
CA ASP A 137 14.47 -15.55 19.15
C ASP A 137 14.31 -16.61 20.25
N VAL A 138 14.26 -17.88 19.84
CA VAL A 138 14.10 -19.04 20.72
C VAL A 138 15.43 -19.79 20.88
N GLY A 139 16.46 -19.42 20.13
CA GLY A 139 17.79 -20.00 20.20
C GLY A 139 18.59 -19.49 21.41
N GLY A 140 18.21 -19.89 22.62
CA GLY A 140 19.03 -19.69 23.81
C GLY A 140 19.98 -20.88 24.02
N ASP A 141 21.28 -20.63 24.15
CA ASP A 141 22.23 -21.63 24.63
C ASP A 141 22.02 -21.85 26.14
N LEU A 142 21.88 -23.11 26.56
CA LEU A 142 21.75 -23.47 27.97
C LEU A 142 23.16 -23.46 28.58
N VAL A 143 23.64 -22.27 28.96
CA VAL A 143 24.94 -22.18 29.62
C VAL A 143 24.83 -22.77 31.02
N LYS A 144 25.40 -23.96 31.23
CA LYS A 144 25.81 -24.41 32.56
C LYS A 144 26.86 -23.42 33.06
N SER A 145 26.46 -22.44 33.85
CA SER A 145 27.41 -21.58 34.55
C SER A 145 28.27 -22.47 35.45
N ARG A 146 29.54 -22.59 35.07
CA ARG A 146 30.61 -23.15 35.88
C ARG A 146 31.55 -21.98 36.15
N ASP A 147 31.17 -21.08 37.04
CA ASP A 147 32.11 -20.10 37.59
C ASP A 147 32.03 -20.11 39.11
N VAL A 148 33.09 -20.71 39.65
CA VAL A 148 33.49 -20.65 41.05
C VAL A 148 34.10 -19.27 41.27
N VAL A 149 33.48 -18.45 42.12
CA VAL A 149 34.13 -17.28 42.71
C VAL A 149 34.36 -17.60 44.17
N TYR A 150 35.63 -17.81 44.53
CA TYR A 150 36.07 -17.78 45.92
C TYR A 150 36.09 -16.32 46.36
N ASP A 151 35.39 -15.99 47.44
CA ASP A 151 35.78 -14.87 48.27
C ASP A 151 35.78 -15.33 49.74
N VAL A 152 36.99 -15.36 50.32
CA VAL A 152 37.23 -15.57 51.74
C VAL A 152 37.30 -14.19 52.36
N VAL A 153 36.38 -13.88 53.27
CA VAL A 153 36.54 -12.78 54.21
C VAL A 153 36.27 -13.33 55.60
N VAL A 154 37.31 -13.29 56.45
CA VAL A 154 37.18 -13.37 57.92
C VAL A 154 36.68 -12.03 58.42
#